data_AF-A0A0F9AVB0-F1
#
_entry.id   AF-A0A0F9AVB0-F1
#
_cell.length_a   1.000
_cell.length_b   1.000
_cell.length_c   1.000
_cell.angle_alpha   90.00
_cell.angle_beta   90.00
_cell.angle_gamma   90.00
#
_symmetry.space_group_name_H-M   'P 1'
#
loop_
_entity.id
_entity.type
_entity.pdbx_description
1 polymer ?
#
loop_
_entity_poly.entity_id
_entity_poly.type
_entity_poly.pdbx_seq_one_letter_code
_entity_poly.pdbx_strand_id
1 'polypeptide(L)'
;MAGAGLLALVDDIATILDDVATMTKVAAKKTAGVLGDDLALNAQQVAGVRAARELPVVWAVALGSLKNKLILIPAALVISALAPWMVTVLLMLGGAFLCYEGFEKLAHKRISSAARDKVDRNDLAEALADPDMSMVAFEKDKIGGAIRTDFILSAEIIVITLGIVTSASFGTQVAVLLGIGLIMTVGVYGLVAGIVKLDDLGLHLSKKSGEGLSDKVQRLLGAYVLRGAPY
;
A
#
# COMPACT_ATOMS: atom_id res chain seq x y z
N MET A 1 12.17 -3.72 49.07
CA MET A 1 10.84 -3.70 48.42
C MET A 1 10.76 -2.83 47.15
N ALA A 2 11.85 -2.25 46.64
CA ALA A 2 11.82 -1.49 45.38
C ALA A 2 11.83 -2.37 44.10
N GLY A 3 12.52 -3.52 44.14
CA GLY A 3 12.62 -4.42 42.98
C GLY A 3 11.29 -5.11 42.59
N ALA A 4 10.42 -5.39 43.56
CA ALA A 4 9.12 -6.00 43.29
C ALA A 4 8.16 -5.06 42.55
N GLY A 5 8.22 -3.75 42.83
CA GLY A 5 7.41 -2.75 42.11
C GLY A 5 7.88 -2.51 40.67
N LEU A 6 9.19 -2.55 40.43
CA LEU A 6 9.74 -2.45 39.07
C LEU A 6 9.36 -3.67 38.23
N LEU A 7 9.45 -4.88 38.79
CA LEU A 7 9.08 -6.10 38.10
C LEU A 7 7.59 -6.15 37.76
N ALA A 8 6.72 -5.70 38.67
CA ALA A 8 5.28 -5.58 38.40
C ALA A 8 5.00 -4.59 37.26
N LEU A 9 5.70 -3.45 37.23
CA LEU A 9 5.53 -2.46 36.15
C LEU A 9 5.99 -3.00 34.79
N VAL A 10 7.09 -3.77 34.77
CA VAL A 10 7.57 -4.44 33.55
C VAL A 10 6.57 -5.51 33.09
N ASP A 11 5.96 -6.25 34.01
CA ASP A 11 4.93 -7.25 33.71
C ASP A 11 3.65 -6.62 33.14
N ASP A 12 3.22 -5.48 33.68
CA ASP A 12 2.09 -4.70 33.15
C ASP A 12 2.40 -4.20 31.72
N ILE A 13 3.61 -3.67 31.49
CA ILE A 13 4.03 -3.24 30.15
C ILE A 13 4.07 -4.44 29.19
N ALA A 14 4.60 -5.58 29.62
CA ALA A 14 4.66 -6.79 28.81
C ALA A 14 3.26 -7.28 28.42
N THR A 15 2.32 -7.24 29.36
CA THR A 15 0.92 -7.63 29.12
C THR A 15 0.25 -6.70 28.10
N ILE A 16 0.42 -5.38 28.23
CA ILE A 16 -0.11 -4.41 27.26
C ILE A 16 0.52 -4.60 25.89
N LEU A 17 1.83 -4.88 25.83
CA LEU A 17 2.52 -5.12 24.56
C LEU A 17 2.05 -6.41 23.89
N ASP A 18 1.74 -7.47 24.65
CA ASP A 18 1.18 -8.70 24.11
C ASP A 18 -0.23 -8.47 23.54
N ASP A 19 -1.08 -7.72 24.25
CA ASP A 19 -2.40 -7.30 23.74
C ASP A 19 -2.28 -6.48 22.43
N VAL A 20 -1.35 -5.52 22.38
CA VAL A 20 -1.07 -4.76 21.16
C VAL A 20 -0.62 -5.68 20.04
N ALA A 21 0.29 -6.62 20.31
CA ALA A 21 0.82 -7.54 19.30
C ALA A 21 -0.27 -8.48 18.77
N THR A 22 -1.10 -9.05 19.64
CA THR A 22 -2.20 -9.95 19.24
C THR A 22 -3.25 -9.21 18.42
N MET A 23 -3.69 -8.02 18.85
CA MET A 23 -4.65 -7.21 18.10
C MET A 23 -4.10 -6.71 16.77
N THR A 24 -2.84 -6.29 16.74
CA THR A 24 -2.15 -5.91 15.50
C THR A 24 -2.10 -7.10 14.53
N LYS A 25 -1.81 -8.31 15.02
CA LYS A 25 -1.82 -9.53 14.19
C LYS A 25 -3.21 -9.84 13.64
N VAL A 26 -4.27 -9.69 14.43
CA VAL A 26 -5.65 -9.90 13.97
C VAL A 26 -6.05 -8.84 12.94
N ALA A 27 -5.67 -7.58 13.17
CA ALA A 27 -5.89 -6.49 12.24
C ALA A 27 -5.19 -6.72 10.90
N ALA A 28 -3.90 -7.06 10.92
CA ALA A 28 -3.14 -7.42 9.72
C ALA A 28 -3.79 -8.59 8.97
N LYS A 29 -4.25 -9.63 9.69
CA LYS A 29 -4.92 -10.78 9.07
C LYS A 29 -6.26 -10.40 8.41
N LYS A 30 -7.08 -9.57 9.07
CA LYS A 30 -8.37 -9.13 8.53
C LYS A 30 -8.24 -8.13 7.37
N THR A 31 -7.13 -7.39 7.33
CA THR A 31 -6.84 -6.41 6.28
C THR A 31 -5.98 -6.98 5.15
N ALA A 32 -5.56 -8.25 5.22
CA ALA A 32 -4.70 -8.87 4.21
C ALA A 32 -5.31 -8.88 2.79
N GLY A 33 -6.63 -9.01 2.67
CA GLY A 33 -7.31 -8.92 1.37
C GLY A 33 -7.19 -7.52 0.76
N VAL A 34 -7.40 -6.51 1.59
CA VAL A 34 -7.31 -5.09 1.22
C VAL A 34 -5.87 -4.68 0.92
N LEU A 35 -4.91 -5.20 1.70
CA LEU A 35 -3.47 -5.03 1.47
C LEU A 35 -3.06 -5.54 0.09
N GLY A 36 -3.64 -6.65 -0.37
CA GLY A 36 -3.37 -7.18 -1.71
C GLY A 36 -3.81 -6.21 -2.81
N ASP A 37 -4.98 -5.59 -2.64
CA ASP A 37 -5.48 -4.56 -3.57
C ASP A 37 -4.59 -3.29 -3.51
N ASP A 38 -4.20 -2.87 -2.31
CA ASP A 38 -3.30 -1.72 -2.08
C ASP A 38 -1.94 -1.90 -2.77
N LEU A 39 -1.35 -3.09 -2.67
CA LEU A 39 -0.12 -3.45 -3.35
C LEU A 39 -0.27 -3.41 -4.88
N ALA A 40 -1.36 -3.98 -5.41
CA ALA A 40 -1.60 -4.06 -6.84
C ALA A 40 -1.82 -2.66 -7.44
N LEU A 41 -2.65 -1.84 -6.78
CA LEU A 41 -2.97 -0.49 -7.22
C LEU A 41 -1.75 0.44 -7.13
N ASN A 42 -0.97 0.38 -6.04
CA ASN A 42 0.27 1.17 -5.94
C ASN A 42 1.32 0.73 -6.96
N ALA A 43 1.51 -0.58 -7.18
CA ALA A 43 2.44 -1.07 -8.19
C ALA A 43 2.04 -0.60 -9.60
N GLN A 44 0.75 -0.64 -9.93
CA GLN A 44 0.24 -0.17 -11.23
C GLN A 44 0.35 1.35 -11.40
N GLN A 45 0.19 2.12 -10.33
CA GLN A 45 0.26 3.58 -10.40
C GLN A 45 1.70 4.06 -10.62
N VAL A 46 2.69 3.36 -10.09
CA VAL A 46 4.11 3.69 -10.26
C VAL A 46 4.70 3.08 -11.55
N ALA A 47 4.08 2.02 -12.08
CA ALA A 47 4.44 1.46 -13.38
C ALA A 47 4.24 2.49 -14.52
N GLY A 48 5.21 2.56 -15.43
CA GLY A 48 5.19 3.45 -16.60
C GLY A 48 5.93 4.78 -16.41
N VAL A 49 6.43 5.08 -15.22
CA VAL A 49 7.46 6.12 -15.04
C VAL A 49 8.78 5.58 -15.60
N ARG A 50 9.67 6.44 -16.13
CA ARG A 50 11.00 5.98 -16.56
C ARG A 50 11.67 5.20 -15.43
N ALA A 51 12.16 3.98 -15.71
CA ALA A 51 12.77 3.06 -14.75
C ALA A 51 13.70 3.74 -13.70
N ALA A 52 14.55 4.67 -14.15
CA ALA A 52 15.46 5.42 -13.26
C ALA A 52 14.77 6.33 -12.21
N ARG A 53 13.46 6.57 -12.30
CA ARG A 53 12.67 7.47 -11.45
C ARG A 53 11.52 6.76 -10.71
N GLU A 54 11.38 5.44 -10.85
CA GLU A 54 10.35 4.67 -10.16
C GLU A 54 10.55 4.66 -8.64
N LEU A 55 11.77 4.38 -8.15
CA LEU A 55 12.06 4.40 -6.70
C LEU A 55 11.81 5.78 -6.04
N PRO A 56 12.26 6.92 -6.62
CA PRO A 56 11.89 8.25 -6.12
C PRO A 56 10.38 8.50 -6.06
N VAL A 57 9.61 7.99 -7.03
CA VAL A 57 8.15 8.10 -7.03
C VAL A 57 7.54 7.27 -5.91
N VAL A 58 7.94 5.99 -5.75
CA VAL A 58 7.48 5.14 -4.63
C VAL A 58 7.75 5.84 -3.29
N TRP A 59 8.93 6.43 -3.13
CA TRP A 59 9.28 7.17 -1.92
C TRP A 59 8.39 8.41 -1.70
N ALA A 60 8.15 9.20 -2.75
CA ALA A 60 7.26 10.36 -2.65
C ALA A 60 5.83 9.97 -2.26
N VAL A 61 5.31 8.87 -2.81
CA VAL A 61 3.99 8.34 -2.46
C VAL A 61 3.99 7.83 -1.01
N ALA A 62 5.01 7.09 -0.59
CA ALA A 62 5.14 6.62 0.80
C ALA A 62 5.14 7.78 1.81
N LEU A 63 5.84 8.88 1.52
CA LEU A 63 5.83 10.08 2.36
C LEU A 63 4.46 10.76 2.37
N GLY A 64 3.76 10.81 1.23
CA GLY A 64 2.40 11.34 1.14
C GLY A 64 1.40 10.49 1.94
N SER A 65 1.49 9.18 1.79
CA SER A 65 0.72 8.18 2.54
C SER A 65 0.90 8.32 4.05
N LEU A 66 2.14 8.52 4.51
CA LEU A 66 2.41 8.70 5.93
C LEU A 66 1.73 9.97 6.48
N LYS A 67 1.72 11.07 5.71
CA LYS A 67 1.00 12.31 6.08
C LYS A 67 -0.51 12.08 6.13
N ASN A 68 -1.06 11.32 5.18
CA ASN A 68 -2.48 10.94 5.19
C ASN A 68 -2.84 10.14 6.44
N LYS A 69 -2.04 9.14 6.79
CA LYS A 69 -2.23 8.32 7.99
C LYS A 69 -2.10 9.14 9.28
N LEU A 70 -1.23 10.15 9.31
CA LEU A 70 -1.11 11.08 10.43
C LEU A 70 -2.39 11.91 10.67
N ILE A 71 -3.25 12.07 9.66
CA ILE A 71 -4.54 12.76 9.79
C ILE A 71 -5.65 11.73 10.07
N LEU A 72 -5.68 10.62 9.33
CA LEU A 72 -6.70 9.59 9.43
C LEU A 72 -6.73 8.91 10.81
N ILE A 73 -5.57 8.58 11.39
CA ILE A 73 -5.49 7.86 12.67
C ILE A 73 -6.06 8.70 13.82
N PRO A 74 -5.64 9.97 14.03
CA PRO A 74 -6.27 10.82 15.04
C PRO A 74 -7.77 11.03 14.80
N ALA A 75 -8.19 11.23 13.55
CA ALA A 75 -9.61 11.37 13.23
C ALA A 75 -10.42 10.12 13.63
N ALA A 76 -9.90 8.93 13.33
CA ALA A 76 -10.49 7.66 13.72
C ALA A 76 -10.57 7.48 15.25
N LEU A 77 -9.51 7.85 15.97
CA LEU A 77 -9.46 7.83 17.44
C LEU A 77 -10.48 8.81 18.06
N VAL A 78 -10.62 10.00 17.50
CA VAL A 78 -11.62 11.00 17.93
C VAL A 78 -13.03 10.45 17.73
N ILE A 79 -13.32 9.85 16.57
CA ILE A 79 -14.62 9.20 16.31
C ILE A 79 -14.87 8.10 17.34
N SER A 80 -13.88 7.26 17.61
CA SER A 80 -14.01 6.18 18.59
C SER A 80 -14.27 6.68 20.01
N ALA A 81 -13.65 7.80 20.41
CA ALA A 81 -13.83 8.39 21.73
C ALA A 81 -15.18 9.12 21.88
N LEU A 82 -15.64 9.84 20.86
CA LEU A 82 -16.85 10.67 20.92
C LEU A 82 -18.13 9.91 20.58
N ALA A 83 -18.05 8.97 19.64
CA ALA A 83 -19.21 8.25 19.13
C ALA A 83 -18.82 6.82 18.70
N PRO A 84 -18.59 5.89 19.66
CA PRO A 84 -18.21 4.51 19.34
C PRO A 84 -19.17 3.79 18.37
N TRP A 85 -20.46 4.12 18.43
CA TRP A 85 -21.48 3.56 17.54
C TRP A 85 -21.24 3.94 16.06
N MET A 86 -20.59 5.06 15.78
CA MET A 86 -20.22 5.43 14.41
C MET A 86 -19.19 4.48 13.81
N VAL A 87 -18.36 3.81 14.62
CA VAL A 87 -17.42 2.80 14.13
C VAL A 87 -18.17 1.67 13.46
N THR A 88 -19.25 1.19 14.07
CA THR A 88 -20.11 0.16 13.47
C THR A 88 -20.76 0.64 12.17
N VAL A 89 -21.24 1.88 12.13
CA VAL A 89 -21.83 2.45 10.90
C VAL A 89 -20.78 2.58 9.79
N LEU A 90 -19.59 3.08 10.10
CA LEU A 90 -18.47 3.18 9.16
C LEU A 90 -18.05 1.81 8.63
N LEU A 91 -17.99 0.79 9.50
CA LEU A 91 -17.70 -0.59 9.10
C LEU A 91 -18.77 -1.16 8.16
N MET A 92 -20.05 -0.93 8.45
CA MET A 92 -21.15 -1.40 7.61
C MET A 92 -21.13 -0.72 6.24
N LEU A 93 -20.86 0.59 6.19
CA LEU A 93 -20.73 1.34 4.95
C LEU A 93 -19.49 0.89 4.14
N GLY A 94 -18.34 0.72 4.80
CA GLY A 94 -17.13 0.21 4.17
C GLY A 94 -17.34 -1.20 3.61
N GLY A 95 -17.95 -2.10 4.38
CA GLY A 95 -18.30 -3.44 3.92
C GLY A 95 -19.25 -3.43 2.72
N ALA A 96 -20.27 -2.57 2.72
CA ALA A 96 -21.18 -2.42 1.59
C ALA A 96 -20.46 -1.90 0.33
N PHE A 97 -19.57 -0.92 0.49
CA PHE A 97 -18.74 -0.38 -0.60
C PHE A 97 -17.84 -1.46 -1.21
N LEU A 98 -17.20 -2.29 -0.39
CA LEU A 98 -16.36 -3.40 -0.87
C LEU A 98 -17.16 -4.48 -1.59
N CYS A 99 -18.38 -4.80 -1.13
CA CYS A 99 -19.27 -5.70 -1.84
C CYS A 99 -19.63 -5.15 -3.22
N TYR A 100 -19.85 -3.84 -3.33
CA TYR A 100 -20.13 -3.17 -4.59
C TYR A 100 -18.90 -3.20 -5.53
N GLU A 101 -17.73 -2.77 -5.06
CA GLU A 101 -16.50 -2.73 -5.87
C GLU A 101 -16.05 -4.14 -6.28
N GLY A 102 -16.19 -5.12 -5.37
CA GLY A 102 -15.90 -6.52 -5.66
C GLY A 102 -16.80 -7.10 -6.76
N PHE A 103 -18.09 -6.76 -6.75
CA PHE A 103 -19.01 -7.14 -7.82
C PHE A 103 -18.67 -6.46 -9.16
N GLU A 104 -18.37 -5.16 -9.14
CA GLU A 104 -18.01 -4.39 -10.33
C GLU A 104 -16.74 -4.92 -10.99
N LYS A 105 -15.67 -5.16 -10.21
CA LYS A 105 -14.40 -5.74 -10.70
C LYS A 105 -14.63 -7.13 -11.33
N LEU A 106 -15.48 -7.97 -10.72
CA LEU A 106 -15.80 -9.30 -11.25
C LEU A 106 -16.65 -9.24 -12.53
N ALA A 107 -17.63 -8.34 -12.58
CA ALA A 107 -18.50 -8.13 -13.73
C ALA A 107 -17.71 -7.57 -14.92
N HIS A 108 -16.87 -6.55 -14.69
CA HIS A 108 -15.99 -6.00 -15.73
C HIS A 108 -14.99 -7.04 -16.26
N LYS A 109 -14.45 -7.92 -15.41
CA LYS A 109 -13.55 -8.99 -15.86
C LYS A 109 -14.24 -10.04 -16.74
N ARG A 110 -15.54 -10.29 -16.55
CA ARG A 110 -16.32 -11.21 -17.41
C ARG A 110 -16.89 -10.56 -18.67
N ILE A 111 -17.13 -9.25 -18.65
CA ILE A 111 -17.81 -8.55 -19.76
C ILE A 111 -16.83 -7.77 -20.64
N SER A 112 -15.67 -7.34 -20.12
CA SER A 112 -14.72 -6.45 -20.81
C SER A 112 -13.47 -7.17 -21.34
N SER A 113 -13.65 -8.19 -22.18
CA SER A 113 -12.59 -8.59 -23.13
C SER A 113 -12.57 -7.71 -24.40
N ALA A 114 -13.51 -6.76 -24.55
CA ALA A 114 -13.74 -6.04 -25.82
C ALA A 114 -13.45 -4.52 -25.80
N ALA A 115 -13.05 -3.91 -24.68
CA ALA A 115 -13.01 -2.46 -24.53
C ALA A 115 -11.63 -1.86 -24.12
N ARG A 116 -10.52 -2.55 -24.40
CA ARG A 116 -9.17 -2.04 -24.06
C ARG A 116 -8.52 -1.12 -25.11
N ASP A 117 -9.08 -0.98 -26.31
CA ASP A 117 -8.36 -0.32 -27.43
C ASP A 117 -8.60 1.19 -27.60
N LYS A 118 -9.29 1.89 -26.67
CA LYS A 118 -9.77 3.27 -26.97
C LYS A 118 -9.31 4.40 -26.04
N VAL A 119 -8.62 4.13 -24.93
CA VAL A 119 -8.26 5.20 -23.98
C VAL A 119 -6.84 5.74 -24.20
N ASP A 120 -5.93 4.95 -24.78
CA ASP A 120 -4.51 5.32 -24.95
C ASP A 120 -4.21 6.34 -26.07
N ARG A 121 -5.22 6.78 -26.84
CA ARG A 121 -5.01 7.62 -28.03
C ARG A 121 -5.15 9.13 -27.81
N ASN A 122 -5.68 9.58 -26.69
CA ASN A 122 -5.92 11.02 -26.46
C ASN A 122 -4.77 11.72 -25.70
N ASP A 123 -3.99 11.00 -24.89
CA ASP A 123 -2.91 11.60 -24.09
C ASP A 123 -1.62 11.86 -24.89
N LEU A 124 -1.48 11.23 -26.07
CA LEU A 124 -0.33 11.40 -26.97
C LEU A 124 -0.33 12.76 -27.70
N ALA A 125 -1.45 13.47 -27.73
CA ALA A 125 -1.58 14.73 -28.49
C ALA A 125 -1.08 15.97 -27.72
N GLU A 126 -1.03 15.91 -26.39
CA GLU A 126 -0.70 17.08 -25.53
C GLU A 126 0.78 17.11 -25.10
N ALA A 127 1.51 16.00 -25.28
CA ALA A 127 2.92 15.84 -24.89
C ALA A 127 3.95 16.55 -25.82
N LEU A 128 3.50 17.25 -26.86
CA LEU A 128 4.36 17.86 -27.88
C LEU A 128 4.77 19.32 -27.59
N ALA A 129 4.32 19.94 -26.50
CA ALA A 129 4.56 21.36 -26.24
C ALA A 129 5.81 21.66 -25.37
N ASP A 130 6.23 20.75 -24.48
CA ASP A 130 7.50 20.84 -23.73
C ASP A 130 7.82 19.49 -23.05
N PRO A 131 8.81 18.71 -23.52
CA PRO A 131 9.06 17.35 -23.02
C PRO A 131 9.50 17.28 -21.56
N ASP A 132 10.20 18.29 -21.03
CA ASP A 132 10.71 18.24 -19.65
C ASP A 132 9.68 18.74 -18.64
N MET A 133 8.92 19.80 -18.96
CA MET A 133 7.82 20.25 -18.09
C MET A 133 6.64 19.26 -18.09
N SER A 134 6.33 18.63 -19.22
CA SER A 134 5.27 17.60 -19.30
C SER A 134 5.62 16.36 -18.47
N MET A 135 6.89 15.94 -18.43
CA MET A 135 7.32 14.78 -17.64
C MET A 135 7.25 15.03 -16.12
N VAL A 136 7.65 16.21 -15.65
CA VAL A 136 7.53 16.55 -14.22
C VAL A 136 6.06 16.70 -13.81
N ALA A 137 5.21 17.24 -14.70
CA ALA A 137 3.77 17.32 -14.47
C ALA A 137 3.14 15.92 -14.41
N PHE A 138 3.52 15.03 -15.32
CA PHE A 138 3.07 13.64 -15.37
C PHE A 138 3.42 12.87 -14.09
N GLU A 139 4.67 12.99 -13.61
CA GLU A 139 5.07 12.34 -12.36
C GLU A 139 4.33 12.90 -11.14
N LYS A 140 4.12 14.23 -11.09
CA LYS A 140 3.34 14.84 -10.01
C LYS A 140 1.89 14.35 -10.01
N ASP A 141 1.30 14.20 -11.18
CA ASP A 141 -0.06 13.67 -11.31
C ASP A 141 -0.12 12.20 -10.87
N LYS A 142 0.84 11.37 -11.29
CA LYS A 142 0.97 9.97 -10.82
C LYS A 142 1.14 9.88 -9.31
N ILE A 143 2.02 10.68 -8.72
CA ILE A 143 2.22 10.73 -7.26
C ILE A 143 0.92 11.17 -6.58
N GLY A 144 0.26 12.21 -7.07
CA GLY A 144 -0.98 12.73 -6.51
C GLY A 144 -2.13 11.72 -6.59
N GLY A 145 -2.28 11.04 -7.73
CA GLY A 145 -3.24 9.96 -7.92
C GLY A 145 -3.00 8.82 -6.96
N ALA A 146 -1.75 8.40 -6.79
CA ALA A 146 -1.40 7.32 -5.87
C ALA A 146 -1.65 7.67 -4.41
N ILE A 147 -1.32 8.89 -3.99
CA ILE A 147 -1.61 9.36 -2.62
C ILE A 147 -3.12 9.38 -2.34
N ARG A 148 -3.96 9.73 -3.32
CA ARG A 148 -5.43 9.72 -3.17
C ARG A 148 -5.98 8.30 -3.06
N THR A 149 -5.50 7.38 -3.89
CA THR A 149 -5.91 5.98 -3.82
C THR A 149 -5.49 5.36 -2.49
N ASP A 150 -4.24 5.57 -2.07
CA ASP A 150 -3.73 5.12 -0.76
C ASP A 150 -4.54 5.71 0.42
N PHE A 151 -5.00 6.97 0.34
CA PHE A 151 -5.85 7.55 1.38
C PHE A 151 -7.13 6.74 1.60
N ILE A 152 -7.79 6.34 0.51
CA ILE A 152 -9.05 5.58 0.55
C ILE A 152 -8.79 4.17 1.10
N LEU A 153 -7.78 3.47 0.58
CA LEU A 153 -7.38 2.15 1.05
C LEU A 153 -6.94 2.17 2.52
N SER A 154 -6.19 3.19 2.92
CA SER A 154 -5.76 3.40 4.30
C SER A 154 -6.95 3.64 5.23
N ALA A 155 -7.96 4.41 4.78
CA ALA A 155 -9.16 4.64 5.58
C ALA A 155 -9.91 3.33 5.85
N GLU A 156 -10.01 2.44 4.87
CA GLU A 156 -10.61 1.12 5.03
C GLU A 156 -9.85 0.26 6.06
N ILE A 157 -8.53 0.15 5.91
CA ILE A 157 -7.66 -0.59 6.84
C ILE A 157 -7.81 -0.04 8.27
N ILE A 158 -7.83 1.29 8.42
CA ILE A 158 -7.99 1.97 9.72
C ILE A 158 -9.37 1.69 10.31
N VAL A 159 -10.44 1.75 9.52
CA VAL A 159 -11.81 1.45 10.00
C VAL A 159 -11.95 0.00 10.43
N ILE A 160 -11.40 -0.95 9.66
CA ILE A 160 -11.36 -2.38 10.03
C ILE A 160 -10.58 -2.57 11.34
N THR A 161 -9.41 -1.94 11.45
CA THR A 161 -8.56 -2.02 12.65
C THR A 161 -9.27 -1.42 13.86
N LEU A 162 -9.91 -0.26 13.69
CA LEU A 162 -10.68 0.41 14.73
C LEU A 162 -11.83 -0.46 15.23
N GLY A 163 -12.50 -1.19 14.33
CA GLY A 163 -13.51 -2.18 14.67
C GLY A 163 -13.00 -3.33 15.54
N ILE A 164 -11.73 -3.73 15.38
CA ILE A 164 -11.10 -4.80 16.17
C ILE A 164 -10.73 -4.31 17.56
N VAL A 165 -10.21 -3.08 17.65
CA VAL A 165 -9.71 -2.51 18.91
C VAL A 165 -10.76 -1.68 19.67
N THR A 166 -11.98 -1.57 19.15
CA THR A 166 -13.03 -0.70 19.74
C THR A 166 -13.34 -1.00 21.21
N SER A 167 -13.11 -2.23 21.67
CA SER A 167 -13.33 -2.64 23.07
C SER A 167 -12.07 -2.61 23.93
N ALA A 168 -10.91 -2.30 23.35
CA ALA A 168 -9.64 -2.23 24.05
C ALA A 168 -9.46 -0.87 24.74
N SER A 169 -8.46 -0.80 25.64
CA SER A 169 -8.09 0.48 26.27
C SER A 169 -7.63 1.50 25.22
N PHE A 170 -7.83 2.79 25.48
CA PHE A 170 -7.44 3.85 24.55
C PHE A 170 -5.94 3.80 24.18
N GLY A 171 -5.06 3.51 25.14
CA GLY A 171 -3.63 3.36 24.88
C GLY A 171 -3.32 2.22 23.91
N THR A 172 -4.01 1.09 24.07
CA THR A 172 -3.91 -0.05 23.17
C THR A 172 -4.44 0.27 21.77
N GLN A 173 -5.57 0.98 21.66
CA GLN A 173 -6.11 1.43 20.38
C GLN A 173 -5.11 2.28 19.60
N VAL A 174 -4.52 3.28 20.27
CA VAL A 174 -3.50 4.16 19.68
C VAL A 174 -2.30 3.35 19.20
N ALA A 175 -1.77 2.47 20.06
CA ALA A 175 -0.59 1.66 19.74
C ALA A 175 -0.83 0.72 18.53
N VAL A 176 -1.99 0.06 18.47
CA VAL A 176 -2.34 -0.83 17.36
C VAL A 176 -2.55 -0.05 16.05
N LEU A 177 -3.26 1.08 16.08
CA LEU A 177 -3.49 1.89 14.88
C LEU A 177 -2.19 2.48 14.31
N LEU A 178 -1.32 2.99 15.18
CA LEU A 178 0.02 3.45 14.77
C LEU A 178 0.87 2.28 14.25
N GLY A 179 0.85 1.15 14.95
CA GLY A 179 1.58 -0.06 14.56
C GLY A 179 1.17 -0.55 13.17
N ILE A 180 -0.13 -0.70 12.93
CA ILE A 180 -0.66 -1.06 11.60
C ILE A 180 -0.32 0.01 10.56
N GLY A 181 -0.54 1.29 10.85
CA GLY A 181 -0.22 2.36 9.91
C GLY A 181 1.24 2.32 9.44
N LEU A 182 2.17 2.10 10.36
CA LEU A 182 3.60 1.99 10.07
C LEU A 182 3.96 0.67 9.36
N ILE A 183 3.48 -0.47 9.85
CA ILE A 183 3.72 -1.79 9.25
C ILE A 183 3.24 -1.80 7.80
N MET A 184 2.06 -1.24 7.53
CA MET A 184 1.49 -1.18 6.19
C MET A 184 2.29 -0.23 5.30
N THR A 185 2.67 0.95 5.80
CA THR A 185 3.50 1.89 5.02
C THR A 185 4.87 1.28 4.67
N VAL A 186 5.54 0.63 5.62
CA VAL A 186 6.84 0.01 5.34
C VAL A 186 6.67 -1.25 4.48
N GLY A 187 5.69 -2.09 4.78
CA GLY A 187 5.46 -3.37 4.13
C GLY A 187 5.00 -3.22 2.68
N VAL A 188 4.00 -2.38 2.42
CA VAL A 188 3.43 -2.17 1.08
C VAL A 188 4.46 -1.50 0.18
N TYR A 189 4.94 -0.31 0.58
CA TYR A 189 5.88 0.45 -0.25
C TYR A 189 7.27 -0.22 -0.33
N GLY A 190 7.70 -0.93 0.72
CA GLY A 190 8.91 -1.74 0.67
C GLY A 190 8.80 -2.90 -0.32
N LEU A 191 7.65 -3.56 -0.39
CA LEU A 191 7.41 -4.63 -1.36
C LEU A 191 7.32 -4.09 -2.79
N VAL A 192 6.61 -2.96 -3.00
CA VAL A 192 6.54 -2.28 -4.31
C VAL A 192 7.94 -1.85 -4.78
N ALA A 193 8.73 -1.19 -3.92
CA ALA A 193 10.11 -0.83 -4.24
C ALA A 193 10.98 -2.06 -4.53
N GLY A 194 10.73 -3.19 -3.84
CA GLY A 194 11.37 -4.47 -4.11
C GLY A 194 11.05 -5.01 -5.50
N ILE A 195 9.78 -4.97 -5.91
CA ILE A 195 9.33 -5.41 -7.25
C ILE A 195 9.99 -4.57 -8.34
N VAL A 196 9.94 -3.25 -8.22
CA VAL A 196 10.59 -2.29 -9.14
C VAL A 196 12.09 -2.60 -9.28
N LYS A 197 12.77 -2.84 -8.15
CA LYS A 197 14.20 -3.13 -8.15
C LYS A 197 14.54 -4.49 -8.76
N LEU A 198 13.66 -5.48 -8.63
CA LEU A 198 13.82 -6.78 -9.28
C LEU A 198 13.68 -6.66 -10.80
N ASP A 199 12.82 -5.77 -11.29
CA ASP A 199 12.67 -5.48 -12.73
C ASP A 199 13.93 -4.82 -13.31
N ASP A 200 14.46 -3.78 -12.65
CA ASP A 200 15.74 -3.14 -13.00
C ASP A 200 16.90 -4.16 -13.04
N LEU A 201 16.95 -5.06 -12.07
CA LEU A 201 17.94 -6.15 -12.04
C LEU A 201 17.76 -7.11 -13.21
N GLY A 202 16.51 -7.45 -13.57
CA GLY A 202 16.19 -8.25 -14.75
C GLY A 202 16.69 -7.60 -16.05
N LEU A 203 16.47 -6.29 -16.21
CA LEU A 203 16.97 -5.50 -17.34
C LEU A 203 18.50 -5.46 -17.38
N HIS A 204 19.17 -5.27 -16.24
CA HIS A 204 20.63 -5.28 -16.18
C HIS A 204 21.22 -6.66 -16.52
N LEU A 205 20.60 -7.75 -16.05
CA LEU A 205 21.02 -9.12 -16.33
C LEU A 205 20.79 -9.51 -17.79
N SER A 206 19.73 -9.02 -18.44
CA SER A 206 19.46 -9.32 -19.85
C SER A 206 20.41 -8.59 -20.81
N LYS A 207 20.83 -7.36 -20.47
CA LYS A 207 21.74 -6.52 -21.26
C LYS A 207 23.21 -6.92 -21.14
N LYS A 208 23.57 -7.77 -20.17
CA LYS A 208 24.94 -8.24 -19.98
C LYS A 208 25.45 -8.95 -21.25
N SER A 209 26.60 -8.51 -21.77
CA SER A 209 27.18 -9.03 -23.00
C SER A 209 28.47 -9.80 -22.67
N GLY A 210 28.42 -11.11 -22.90
CA GLY A 210 29.51 -12.07 -22.70
C GLY A 210 29.12 -13.44 -23.23
N GLU A 211 30.08 -14.20 -23.77
CA GLU A 211 29.85 -15.51 -24.39
C GLU A 211 29.98 -16.69 -23.39
N GLY A 212 30.32 -16.40 -22.13
CA GLY A 212 30.51 -17.41 -21.08
C GLY A 212 29.22 -18.14 -20.70
N LEU A 213 29.35 -19.39 -20.27
CA LEU A 213 28.22 -20.21 -19.79
C LEU A 213 27.45 -19.53 -18.64
N SER A 214 28.18 -18.80 -17.77
CA SER A 214 27.62 -17.99 -16.69
C SER A 214 26.79 -16.80 -17.20
N ASP A 215 27.20 -16.16 -18.29
CA ASP A 215 26.49 -15.01 -18.87
C ASP A 215 25.22 -15.45 -19.62
N LYS A 216 25.22 -16.65 -20.22
CA LYS A 216 24.01 -17.27 -20.79
C LYS A 216 22.98 -17.62 -19.72
N VAL A 217 23.40 -18.19 -18.59
CA VAL A 217 22.50 -18.49 -17.45
C VAL A 217 21.93 -17.20 -16.85
N GLN A 218 22.76 -16.17 -16.67
CA GLN A 218 22.31 -14.86 -16.16
C GLN A 218 21.31 -14.18 -17.12
N ARG A 219 21.51 -14.27 -18.45
CA ARG A 219 20.55 -13.79 -19.45
C ARG A 219 19.22 -14.54 -19.41
N LEU A 220 19.24 -15.86 -19.27
CA LEU A 220 18.04 -16.68 -19.15
C LEU A 220 17.24 -16.36 -17.89
N LEU A 221 17.92 -16.17 -16.75
CA LEU A 221 17.29 -15.73 -15.51
C LEU A 221 16.72 -14.30 -15.64
N GLY A 222 17.47 -13.37 -16.22
CA GLY A 222 16.98 -12.02 -16.50
C GLY A 222 15.75 -12.01 -17.42
N ALA A 223 15.74 -12.81 -18.48
CA ALA A 223 14.60 -12.96 -19.37
C ALA A 223 13.39 -13.63 -18.72
N TYR A 224 13.60 -14.52 -17.74
CA TYR A 224 12.54 -15.15 -16.98
C TYR A 224 11.91 -14.18 -15.98
N VAL A 225 12.71 -13.38 -15.28
CA VAL A 225 12.25 -12.30 -14.39
C VAL A 225 11.44 -11.27 -15.18
N LEU A 226 11.94 -10.83 -16.34
CA LEU A 226 11.24 -9.89 -17.23
C LEU A 226 9.96 -10.46 -17.84
N ARG A 227 9.85 -11.79 -18.00
CA ARG A 227 8.60 -12.44 -18.45
C ARG A 227 7.54 -12.53 -17.35
N GLY A 228 7.95 -12.46 -16.09
CA GLY A 228 7.05 -12.42 -14.94
C GLY A 228 6.59 -11.00 -14.59
N ALA A 229 7.25 -9.97 -15.10
CA ALA A 229 6.83 -8.58 -14.95
C ALA A 229 5.60 -8.30 -15.85
N PRO A 230 4.51 -7.75 -15.31
CA PRO A 230 3.39 -7.30 -16.12
C PRO A 230 3.82 -6.02 -16.86
N TYR A 231 4.02 -6.13 -18.16
CA TYR A 231 4.10 -4.97 -19.06
C TYR A 231 2.72 -4.29 -19.17
#